data_AF-A0A846ZJ74-F1
#
_entry.id   AF-A0A846ZJ74-F1
#
_cell.length_a   1.000
_cell.length_b   1.000
_cell.length_c   1.000
_cell.angle_alpha   90.00
_cell.angle_beta   90.00
_cell.angle_gamma   90.00
#
_symmetry.space_group_name_H-M   'P 1'
#
loop_
_entity.id
_entity.type
_entity.pdbx_description
1 polymer ?
#
loop_
_entity_poly.entity_id
_entity_poly.type
_entity_poly.pdbx_seq_one_letter_code
_entity_poly.pdbx_strand_id
1 'polypeptide(L)' 'MIDHVDFAVSDPARSRALDAQVLTAGGVDCGTPGLRTRYHAHYYAAYALDPVGHVIKAVCHHPH' A
#
# COMPACT_ATOMS: atom_id res chain seq x y z
N MET A 1 -19.87 -2.83 -2.27
CA MET A 1 -18.84 -2.07 -3.02
C MET A 1 -17.58 -2.14 -2.18
N ILE A 2 -16.46 -2.60 -2.74
CA ILE A 2 -15.18 -2.46 -2.05
C ILE A 2 -14.55 -1.20 -2.62
N ASP A 3 -14.51 -0.16 -1.81
CA ASP A 3 -13.88 1.10 -2.18
C ASP A 3 -12.39 1.05 -1.83
N HIS A 4 -11.60 1.80 -2.59
CA HIS A 4 -10.16 1.91 -2.38
C HIS A 4 -9.73 3.37 -2.32
N VAL A 5 -8.70 3.64 -1.54
CA VAL A 5 -8.02 4.92 -1.47
C VAL A 5 -6.53 4.71 -1.66
N ASP A 6 -5.93 5.50 -2.54
CA ASP A 6 -4.51 5.46 -2.88
C ASP A 6 -3.81 6.73 -2.37
N PHE A 7 -2.85 6.57 -1.47
CA PHE A 7 -1.95 7.64 -1.05
C PHE A 7 -0.67 7.60 -1.88
N ALA A 8 -0.37 8.69 -2.58
CA ALA A 8 0.93 8.87 -3.21
C ALA A 8 1.98 9.17 -2.12
N VAL A 9 3.09 8.42 -2.13
CA VAL A 9 4.21 8.62 -1.20
C VAL A 9 5.52 8.85 -1.95
N SER A 10 6.45 9.53 -1.29
CA SER A 10 7.73 9.91 -1.88
C SER A 10 8.80 8.82 -1.85
N ASP A 11 8.62 7.75 -1.06
CA ASP A 11 9.62 6.69 -0.87
C ASP A 11 8.97 5.35 -0.42
N PRO A 12 9.51 4.17 -0.83
CA PRO A 12 8.99 2.85 -0.42
C PRO A 12 8.95 2.58 1.09
N ALA A 13 9.78 3.24 1.91
CA ALA A 13 9.69 3.11 3.36
C ALA A 13 8.35 3.62 3.91
N ARG A 14 7.77 4.66 3.31
CA ARG A 14 6.45 5.16 3.70
C ARG A 14 5.32 4.20 3.32
N SER A 15 5.43 3.51 2.18
CA SER A 15 4.50 2.45 1.80
C SER A 15 4.51 1.32 2.84
N ARG A 16 5.69 0.86 3.25
CA ARG A 16 5.85 -0.16 4.30
C ARG A 16 5.34 0.30 5.67
N ALA A 17 5.57 1.57 6.02
CA ALA A 17 5.11 2.12 7.28
C ALA A 17 3.57 2.17 7.37
N LEU A 18 2.91 2.58 6.27
CA LEU A 18 1.45 2.58 6.22
C LEU A 18 0.89 1.17 6.37
N ASP A 19 1.46 0.19 5.67
CA ASP A 19 1.07 -1.23 5.76
C ASP A 19 1.10 -1.73 7.21
N ALA A 20 2.24 -1.55 7.89
CA ALA A 20 2.41 -1.96 9.28
C ALA A 20 1.42 -1.26 10.23
N GLN A 21 1.11 0.02 9.98
CA GLN A 21 0.13 0.76 10.78
C GLN A 21 -1.29 0.24 10.59
N VAL A 22 -1.70 -0.06 9.35
CA VAL A 22 -3.02 -0.62 9.07
C VAL A 22 -3.17 -1.99 9.74
N LEU A 23 -2.14 -2.84 9.68
CA LEU A 23 -2.14 -4.14 10.37
C LEU A 23 -2.23 -3.98 11.90
N THR A 24 -1.49 -3.04 12.47
CA THR A 24 -1.54 -2.75 13.92
C THR A 24 -2.93 -2.24 14.35
N ALA A 25 -3.64 -1.55 13.46
CA ALA A 25 -5.00 -1.06 13.68
C ALA A 25 -6.10 -2.13 13.51
N GLY A 26 -5.73 -3.41 13.30
CA GLY A 26 -6.67 -4.51 13.09
C GLY A 26 -7.07 -4.71 11.63
N GLY A 27 -6.35 -4.09 10.70
CA GLY A 27 -6.48 -4.35 9.27
C GLY A 27 -5.93 -5.72 8.86
N VAL A 28 -6.24 -6.12 7.64
CA VAL A 28 -5.86 -7.43 7.09
C VAL A 28 -4.82 -7.24 5.98
N ASP A 29 -3.73 -8.01 6.06
CA ASP A 29 -2.72 -8.05 4.99
C ASP A 29 -3.36 -8.58 3.71
N CYS A 30 -3.25 -7.80 2.64
CA CYS A 30 -3.76 -8.17 1.32
C CYS A 30 -2.67 -8.38 0.28
N GLY A 31 -1.41 -8.30 0.70
CA GLY A 31 -0.24 -8.65 -0.07
C GLY A 31 0.94 -7.75 0.29
N THR A 32 2.04 -8.39 0.64
CA THR A 32 3.25 -7.75 1.15
C THR A 32 3.71 -6.56 0.28
N PRO A 33 4.15 -5.44 0.90
CA PRO A 33 4.71 -4.29 0.20
C PRO A 33 5.79 -4.68 -0.81
N GLY A 34 5.69 -4.18 -2.04
CA GLY A 34 6.63 -4.58 -3.08
C GLY A 34 6.48 -3.85 -4.42
N LEU A 35 7.48 -4.09 -5.27
CA LEU A 35 7.48 -3.65 -6.67
C LEU A 35 6.35 -4.33 -7.46
N ARG A 36 5.71 -3.55 -8.33
CA ARG A 36 4.66 -3.99 -9.25
C ARG A 36 5.07 -3.57 -10.67
N THR A 37 6.12 -4.22 -11.16
CA THR A 37 6.75 -3.95 -12.47
C THR A 37 5.78 -4.07 -13.65
N ARG A 38 4.63 -4.76 -13.46
CA ARG A 38 3.52 -4.77 -14.43
C ARG A 38 2.95 -3.39 -14.75
N TYR A 39 3.09 -2.40 -13.86
CA TYR A 39 2.63 -1.03 -14.09
C TYR A 39 3.76 -0.16 -14.67
N HIS A 40 4.89 -0.09 -13.98
CA HIS A 40 6.17 0.43 -14.49
C HIS A 40 7.31 0.08 -13.51
N ALA A 41 8.56 0.31 -13.93
CA ALA A 41 9.76 -0.13 -13.21
C ALA A 41 9.87 0.37 -11.75
N HIS A 42 9.37 1.58 -11.48
CA HIS A 42 9.44 2.23 -10.17
C HIS A 42 8.13 2.19 -9.37
N TYR A 43 7.15 1.38 -9.78
CA TYR A 43 5.88 1.31 -9.06
C TYR A 43 6.04 0.41 -7.84
N TYR A 44 6.21 1.00 -6.66
CA TYR A 44 6.22 0.29 -5.39
C TYR A 44 4.89 0.53 -4.66
N ALA A 45 4.23 -0.53 -4.19
CA ALA A 45 2.98 -0.38 -3.47
C ALA A 45 2.86 -1.33 -2.29
N ALA A 46 2.17 -0.84 -1.26
CA ALA A 46 1.64 -1.61 -0.15
C ALA A 46 0.11 -1.51 -0.13
N TYR A 47 -0.57 -2.58 0.29
CA TYR A 47 -2.02 -2.63 0.36
C TYR A 47 -2.49 -3.51 1.51
N ALA A 48 -3.38 -2.94 2.32
CA ALA A 48 -4.05 -3.63 3.41
C ALA A 48 -5.53 -3.26 3.43
N LEU A 49 -6.36 -4.15 3.97
CA LEU A 49 -7.77 -3.85 4.24
C LEU A 49 -7.89 -3.19 5.60
N ASP A 50 -8.75 -2.18 5.70
CA ASP A 50 -9.19 -1.67 7.00
C ASP A 50 -10.22 -2.63 7.65
N PRO A 51 -10.57 -2.43 8.94
CA PRO A 51 -11.52 -3.29 9.64
C PRO A 51 -12.95 -3.32 9.08
N VAL A 52 -13.31 -2.39 8.19
CA VAL A 52 -14.63 -2.35 7.55
C VAL A 52 -14.60 -2.80 6.09
N GLY A 53 -13.42 -3.21 5.58
CA GLY A 53 -13.24 -3.83 4.28
C GLY A 53 -12.84 -2.91 3.13
N HIS A 54 -12.36 -1.68 3.39
CA HIS A 54 -11.79 -0.81 2.35
C HIS A 54 -10.33 -1.15 2.08
N VAL A 55 -9.92 -1.02 0.82
CA VAL A 55 -8.52 -1.21 0.42
C VAL A 55 -7.75 0.10 0.61
N ILE A 56 -6.85 0.12 1.58
CA ILE A 56 -5.94 1.24 1.81
C ILE A 56 -4.61 0.95 1.12
N LYS A 57 -4.19 1.85 0.22
CA LYS A 57 -2.98 1.70 -0.58
C LYS A 57 -2.01 2.86 -0.38
N ALA A 58 -0.72 2.55 -0.33
CA ALA A 58 0.35 3.53 -0.38
C ALA A 58 1.30 3.24 -1.54
N VAL A 59 1.38 4.15 -2.50
CA VAL A 59 2.07 3.96 -3.77
C VAL A 59 3.21 4.95 -3.93
N CYS A 60 4.41 4.45 -4.18
CA CYS A 60 5.57 5.24 -4.59
C CYS A 60 5.82 5.02 -6.09
N HIS A 61 5.98 6.12 -6.83
CA HIS A 61 6.34 6.11 -8.25
C HIS A 61 7.79 6.56 -8.52
N HIS A 62 8.49 6.98 -7.47
CA HIS A 62 9.85 7.49 -7.59
C HIS A 62 10.85 6.35 -7.75
N PRO A 63 11.96 6.56 -8.48
CA PRO A 63 13.09 5.65 -8.46
C PRO A 63 13.57 5.38 -7.03
N HIS A 64 14.00 4.14 -6.77
CA HIS A 64 14.51 3.69 -5.47
C HIS A 64 16.01 3.47 -5.56
#